data_AF-A0A1G0F9S0-F1
#
_entry.id   AF-A0A1G0F9S0-F1
#
_cell.length_a   1.000
_cell.length_b   1.000
_cell.length_c   1.000
_cell.angle_alpha   90.00
_cell.angle_beta   90.00
_cell.angle_gamma   90.00
#
_symmetry.space_group_name_H-M   'P 1'
#
loop_
_entity.id
_entity.type
_entity.pdbx_description
1 polymer ?
#
loop_
_entity_poly.entity_id
_entity_poly.type
_entity_poly.pdbx_seq_one_letter_code
_entity_poly.pdbx_strand_id
1 'polypeptide(L)'
;MGKFPDKTKVDDSKKRDDFAARVYVVFIGRFFSNFKCVEYVWDEHLPEETILESPYAKQIKQLVIQSGPRESEEWASESRNVLEDYRKLFGQKPKNKVTAIAIMTDSEGTAGEAEAFFDDIKIGKNKT
;
A
#
# COMPACT_ATOMS: atom_id res chain seq x y z
N MET A 1 -1.00 -15.42 -2.62
CA MET A 1 -0.21 -14.24 -3.06
C MET A 1 0.70 -14.71 -4.18
N GLY A 2 0.95 -13.88 -5.21
CA GLY A 2 1.91 -14.24 -6.25
C GLY A 2 3.36 -14.06 -5.79
N LYS A 3 4.21 -13.47 -6.63
CA LYS A 3 5.66 -13.35 -6.42
C LYS A 3 6.06 -12.00 -5.81
N PHE A 4 6.97 -12.02 -4.83
CA PHE A 4 7.62 -10.82 -4.29
C PHE A 4 8.81 -10.38 -5.16
N PRO A 5 9.08 -9.06 -5.24
CA PRO A 5 10.25 -8.52 -5.92
C PRO A 5 11.56 -8.82 -5.14
N ASP A 6 12.64 -9.18 -5.83
CA ASP A 6 13.94 -9.48 -5.20
C ASP A 6 14.69 -8.20 -4.80
N LYS A 7 14.63 -7.85 -3.52
CA LYS A 7 15.27 -6.64 -2.97
C LYS A 7 16.74 -6.82 -2.58
N THR A 8 17.32 -8.01 -2.72
CA THR A 8 18.62 -8.35 -2.11
C THR A 8 19.82 -7.66 -2.76
N LYS A 9 19.66 -7.16 -3.99
CA LYS A 9 20.75 -6.54 -4.79
C LYS A 9 20.62 -5.02 -4.90
N VAL A 10 19.72 -4.41 -4.14
CA VAL A 10 19.38 -2.99 -4.28
C VAL A 10 19.71 -2.24 -2.99
N ASP A 11 20.63 -1.28 -3.07
CA ASP A 11 21.04 -0.44 -1.92
C ASP A 11 20.34 0.94 -1.93
N ASP A 12 19.70 1.31 -3.04
CA ASP A 12 18.96 2.57 -3.18
C ASP A 12 17.54 2.45 -2.59
N SER A 13 17.20 3.34 -1.66
CA SER A 13 15.91 3.31 -0.95
C SER A 13 14.69 3.52 -1.85
N LYS A 14 14.80 4.27 -2.96
CA LYS A 14 13.72 4.37 -3.95
C LYS A 14 13.52 3.06 -4.69
N LYS A 15 14.62 2.40 -5.03
CA LYS A 15 14.58 1.13 -5.76
C LYS A 15 14.19 -0.07 -4.88
N ARG A 16 14.33 0.04 -3.56
CA ARG A 16 13.84 -0.95 -2.59
C ARG A 16 12.35 -0.80 -2.26
N ASP A 17 11.70 0.25 -2.77
CA ASP A 17 10.27 0.52 -2.56
C ASP A 17 9.36 -0.43 -3.34
N ASP A 18 9.86 -1.46 -4.01
CA ASP A 18 9.02 -2.43 -4.72
C ASP A 18 8.18 -3.28 -3.76
N PHE A 19 6.92 -3.54 -4.07
CA PHE A 19 6.07 -4.43 -3.27
C PHE A 19 5.28 -5.37 -4.18
N ALA A 20 5.00 -6.59 -3.72
CA ALA A 20 4.24 -7.57 -4.49
C ALA A 20 2.84 -7.02 -4.86
N ALA A 21 2.21 -6.34 -3.91
CA ALA A 21 0.93 -5.69 -4.08
C ALA A 21 0.93 -4.33 -3.38
N ARG A 22 0.24 -3.37 -4.00
CA ARG A 22 -0.03 -2.06 -3.44
C ARG A 22 -1.49 -1.71 -3.66
N VAL A 23 -2.15 -1.16 -2.64
CA VAL A 23 -3.49 -0.57 -2.74
C VAL A 23 -3.46 0.84 -2.19
N TYR A 24 -3.82 1.80 -3.04
CA TYR A 24 -3.84 3.23 -2.71
C TYR A 24 -5.27 3.67 -2.42
N VAL A 25 -5.46 4.37 -1.30
CA VAL A 25 -6.70 5.07 -0.99
C VAL A 25 -6.45 6.57 -0.98
N VAL A 26 -6.97 7.26 -1.99
CA VAL A 26 -6.61 8.64 -2.30
C VAL A 26 -7.68 9.61 -1.83
N PHE A 27 -7.24 10.68 -1.15
CA PHE A 27 -8.07 11.78 -0.66
C PHE A 27 -7.61 13.07 -1.35
N ILE A 28 -8.30 13.47 -2.43
CA ILE A 28 -7.93 14.67 -3.19
C ILE A 28 -8.49 15.94 -2.51
N GLY A 29 -7.65 16.96 -2.39
CA GLY A 29 -8.01 18.30 -1.92
C GLY A 29 -8.68 19.16 -3.00
N ARG A 30 -9.08 20.38 -2.63
CA ARG A 30 -9.59 21.37 -3.60
C ARG A 30 -8.58 21.70 -4.70
N PHE A 31 -7.29 21.60 -4.39
CA PHE A 31 -6.18 21.69 -5.32
C PHE A 31 -5.46 20.34 -5.36
N PHE A 32 -5.12 19.86 -6.54
CA PHE A 32 -4.50 18.53 -6.72
C PHE A 32 -3.20 18.35 -5.93
N SER A 33 -2.42 19.43 -5.72
CA SER A 33 -1.21 19.42 -4.89
C SER A 33 -1.47 19.08 -3.41
N ASN A 34 -2.71 19.19 -2.94
CA ASN A 34 -3.14 18.93 -1.56
C ASN A 34 -3.85 17.57 -1.42
N PHE A 35 -3.36 16.53 -2.09
CA PHE A 35 -3.84 15.16 -1.85
C PHE A 35 -3.15 14.52 -0.65
N LYS A 36 -3.77 13.48 -0.09
CA LYS A 36 -3.19 12.54 0.86
C LYS A 36 -3.53 11.13 0.42
N CYS A 37 -2.63 10.18 0.64
CA CYS A 37 -2.83 8.81 0.24
C CYS A 37 -2.38 7.84 1.33
N VAL A 38 -3.26 6.90 1.68
CA VAL A 38 -2.90 5.70 2.44
C VAL A 38 -2.52 4.64 1.41
N GLU A 39 -1.31 4.14 1.45
CA GLU A 39 -0.83 3.07 0.58
C GLU A 39 -0.66 1.81 1.43
N TYR A 40 -1.49 0.81 1.20
CA TYR A 40 -1.34 -0.50 1.83
C TYR A 40 -0.39 -1.34 0.99
N VAL A 41 0.61 -1.93 1.66
CA VAL A 41 1.64 -2.71 0.98
C VAL A 41 1.78 -4.10 1.60
N TRP A 42 2.10 -5.06 0.76
CA TRP A 42 2.49 -6.40 1.15
C TRP A 42 4.00 -6.50 0.94
N ASP A 43 4.73 -6.66 2.03
CA ASP A 43 6.19 -6.72 2.02
C ASP A 43 6.68 -8.11 2.40
N GLU A 44 7.86 -8.50 1.92
CA GLU A 44 8.43 -9.83 2.19
C GLU A 44 9.08 -9.92 3.59
N HIS A 45 9.55 -8.80 4.14
CA HIS A 45 10.45 -8.80 5.29
C HIS A 45 10.05 -7.83 6.40
N LEU A 46 9.42 -6.71 6.04
CA LEU A 46 9.02 -5.71 7.01
C LEU A 46 7.83 -6.22 7.84
N PRO A 47 7.84 -6.05 9.17
CA PRO A 47 6.73 -6.45 10.01
C PRO A 47 5.43 -5.77 9.62
N GLU A 48 4.30 -6.44 9.86
CA GLU A 48 2.98 -5.81 9.80
C GLU A 48 2.91 -4.57 10.72
N GLU A 49 2.08 -3.62 10.33
CA GLU A 49 1.91 -2.32 10.98
C GLU A 49 3.13 -1.37 10.91
N THR A 50 4.19 -1.76 10.19
CA THR A 50 5.29 -0.86 9.83
C THR A 50 4.78 0.29 8.96
N ILE A 51 5.15 1.52 9.34
CA ILE A 51 4.83 2.74 8.58
C ILE A 51 6.08 3.18 7.83
N LEU A 52 5.96 3.44 6.53
CA LEU A 52 7.02 3.99 5.70
C LEU A 52 6.61 5.32 5.07
N GLU A 53 7.63 6.13 4.77
CA GLU A 53 7.50 7.32 3.96
C GLU A 53 7.72 6.96 2.49
N SER A 54 6.77 7.29 1.62
CA SER A 54 6.99 7.10 0.18
C SER A 54 8.16 7.98 -0.26
N PRO A 55 9.17 7.41 -0.96
CA PRO A 55 10.32 8.17 -1.42
C PRO A 55 10.00 9.02 -2.66
N TYR A 56 8.79 8.88 -3.22
CA TYR A 56 8.29 9.62 -4.38
C TYR A 56 7.45 10.84 -4.00
N ALA A 57 6.64 10.76 -2.93
CA ALA A 57 5.78 11.86 -2.50
C ALA A 57 5.45 11.80 -1.00
N LYS A 58 5.72 12.90 -0.27
CA LYS A 58 5.44 13.04 1.18
C LYS A 58 3.94 12.98 1.53
N GLN A 59 3.07 13.07 0.53
CA GLN A 59 1.62 12.95 0.65
C GLN A 59 1.17 11.49 0.82
N ILE A 60 2.02 10.54 0.42
CA ILE A 60 1.76 9.10 0.46
C ILE A 60 2.44 8.52 1.69
N LYS A 61 1.68 7.80 2.51
CA LYS A 61 2.19 7.05 3.66
C LYS A 61 1.87 5.59 3.45
N GLN A 62 2.88 4.76 3.57
CA GLN A 62 2.79 3.33 3.35
C GLN A 62 2.57 2.63 4.69
N LEU A 63 1.66 1.66 4.70
CA LEU A 63 1.40 0.78 5.84
C LEU A 63 1.52 -0.66 5.39
N VAL A 64 2.47 -1.39 5.98
CA VAL A 64 2.61 -2.83 5.76
C VAL A 64 1.44 -3.52 6.44
N ILE A 65 0.60 -4.20 5.66
CA ILE A 65 -0.58 -4.93 6.18
C ILE A 65 -0.40 -6.44 6.16
N GLN A 66 0.61 -6.93 5.45
CA GLN A 66 1.02 -8.32 5.51
C GLN A 66 2.53 -8.42 5.32
N SER A 67 3.15 -9.34 6.04
CA SER A 67 4.58 -9.65 5.94
C SER A 67 4.82 -11.08 5.45
N GLY A 68 5.77 -11.25 4.54
CA GLY A 68 6.29 -12.54 4.12
C GLY A 68 5.41 -13.33 3.14
N PRO A 69 5.94 -14.47 2.64
CA PRO A 69 5.19 -15.40 1.81
C PRO A 69 4.04 -16.02 2.61
N ARG A 70 2.90 -16.25 1.94
CA ARG A 70 1.87 -17.13 2.48
C ARG A 70 2.23 -18.57 2.15
N GLU A 71 2.00 -19.47 3.11
CA GLU A 71 2.21 -20.91 2.91
C GLU A 71 1.15 -21.56 2.01
N SER A 72 0.08 -20.84 1.65
CA SER A 72 -1.04 -21.31 0.84
C SER A 72 -1.27 -20.42 -0.38
N GLU A 73 -1.62 -21.05 -1.51
CA GLU A 73 -2.05 -20.39 -2.75
C GLU A 73 -3.49 -19.82 -2.66
N GLU A 74 -4.14 -19.92 -1.51
CA GLU A 74 -5.50 -19.42 -1.28
C GLU A 74 -5.60 -17.89 -1.27
N TRP A 75 -6.80 -17.40 -1.59
CA TRP A 75 -7.14 -15.99 -1.54
C TRP A 75 -7.08 -15.42 -0.12
N ALA A 76 -6.45 -14.24 -0.01
CA ALA A 76 -6.35 -13.47 1.20
C ALA A 76 -7.46 -12.42 1.26
N SER A 77 -8.37 -12.52 2.22
CA SER A 77 -9.34 -11.44 2.48
C SER A 77 -8.73 -10.40 3.41
N GLU A 78 -8.61 -9.15 2.94
CA GLU A 78 -8.14 -8.02 3.74
C GLU A 78 -9.27 -7.03 4.03
N SER A 79 -9.33 -6.53 5.27
CA SER A 79 -10.32 -5.54 5.70
C SER A 79 -9.70 -4.55 6.68
N ARG A 80 -9.68 -3.27 6.28
CA ARG A 80 -9.04 -2.18 7.04
C ARG A 80 -10.00 -1.06 7.38
N ASN A 81 -9.79 -0.45 8.54
CA ASN A 81 -10.44 0.81 8.89
C ASN A 81 -9.61 1.98 8.35
N VAL A 82 -9.86 2.34 7.09
CA VAL A 82 -9.13 3.41 6.40
C VAL A 82 -9.15 4.73 7.17
N LEU A 83 -10.23 5.03 7.91
CA LEU A 83 -10.32 6.27 8.69
C LEU A 83 -9.36 6.26 9.89
N GLU A 84 -9.20 5.12 10.55
CA GLU A 84 -8.23 4.97 11.65
C GLU A 84 -6.80 4.94 11.13
N ASP A 85 -6.54 4.18 10.06
CA ASP A 85 -5.23 4.14 9.41
C ASP A 85 -4.82 5.54 8.94
N TYR A 86 -5.73 6.31 8.33
CA TYR A 86 -5.47 7.70 7.95
C TYR A 86 -5.07 8.55 9.17
N ARG A 87 -5.79 8.42 10.29
CA ARG A 87 -5.45 9.17 11.51
C ARG A 87 -4.09 8.77 12.08
N LYS A 88 -3.78 7.46 12.09
CA LYS A 88 -2.49 6.92 12.52
C LYS A 88 -1.35 7.50 11.66
N LEU A 89 -1.53 7.54 10.34
CA LEU A 89 -0.50 7.95 9.39
C LEU A 89 -0.31 9.48 9.29
N PHE A 90 -1.37 10.26 9.48
CA PHE A 90 -1.35 11.71 9.25
C PHE A 90 -1.61 12.55 10.50
N GLY A 91 -1.95 11.95 11.64
CA GLY A 91 -2.24 12.67 12.89
C GLY A 91 -3.51 13.51 12.87
N GLN A 92 -4.34 13.38 11.84
CA GLN A 92 -5.57 14.16 11.66
C GLN A 92 -6.64 13.33 10.95
N LYS A 93 -7.91 13.78 11.02
CA LYS A 93 -8.97 13.21 10.18
C LYS A 93 -8.85 13.68 8.72
N PRO A 94 -9.28 12.86 7.74
CA PRO A 94 -9.34 13.29 6.35
C PRO A 94 -10.35 14.45 6.21
N LYS A 95 -9.99 15.46 5.41
CA LYS A 95 -10.86 16.62 5.12
C LYS A 95 -11.88 16.31 4.04
N ASN A 96 -11.57 15.36 3.16
CA ASN A 96 -12.39 14.97 2.03
C ASN A 96 -12.71 13.47 2.14
N LYS A 97 -13.68 13.03 1.33
CA LYS A 97 -13.97 11.60 1.17
C LYS A 97 -12.90 10.96 0.29
N VAL A 98 -12.86 9.62 0.28
CA VAL A 98 -12.07 8.88 -0.70
C VAL A 98 -12.52 9.29 -2.09
N THR A 99 -11.56 9.64 -2.93
CA THR A 99 -11.76 10.11 -4.30
C THR A 99 -11.44 9.03 -5.31
N ALA A 100 -10.42 8.21 -5.03
CA ALA A 100 -10.01 7.12 -5.89
C ALA A 100 -9.40 5.97 -5.09
N ILE A 101 -9.47 4.78 -5.67
CA ILE A 101 -8.66 3.64 -5.30
C ILE A 101 -7.76 3.33 -6.50
N ALA A 102 -6.49 3.05 -6.27
CA ALA A 102 -5.60 2.51 -7.28
C ALA A 102 -4.95 1.24 -6.76
N ILE A 103 -4.58 0.34 -7.67
CA ILE A 103 -3.82 -0.86 -7.38
C ILE A 103 -2.57 -0.90 -8.24
N MET A 104 -1.50 -1.46 -7.72
CA MET A 104 -0.25 -1.59 -8.44
C MET A 104 0.49 -2.84 -7.97
N THR A 105 1.11 -3.52 -8.92
CA THR A 105 2.19 -4.48 -8.69
C THR A 105 3.42 -3.86 -9.31
N ASP A 106 4.52 -3.82 -8.56
CA ASP A 106 5.72 -3.09 -8.97
C ASP A 106 6.98 -3.92 -8.73
N SER A 107 7.84 -3.97 -9.75
CA SER A 107 9.15 -4.62 -9.73
C SER A 107 10.21 -3.80 -10.47
N GLU A 108 9.94 -2.52 -10.76
CA GLU A 108 10.85 -1.70 -11.56
C GLU A 108 12.17 -1.41 -10.83
N GLY A 109 12.12 -1.17 -9.51
CA GLY A 109 13.31 -0.85 -8.71
C GLY A 109 14.29 -2.02 -8.58
N THR A 110 13.77 -3.24 -8.52
CA THR A 110 14.52 -4.49 -8.36
C THR A 110 14.97 -5.12 -9.67
N ALA A 111 14.48 -4.62 -10.81
CA ALA A 111 14.68 -5.23 -12.13
C ALA A 111 14.29 -6.72 -12.16
N GLY A 112 13.37 -7.11 -11.28
CA GLY A 112 12.87 -8.47 -11.11
C GLY A 112 11.44 -8.60 -11.58
N GLU A 113 10.75 -9.60 -11.03
CA GLU A 113 9.34 -9.87 -11.30
C GLU A 113 8.55 -9.78 -10.01
N ALA A 114 7.37 -9.18 -10.07
CA ALA A 114 6.37 -9.23 -9.01
C ALA A 114 5.02 -9.62 -9.62
N GLU A 115 4.22 -10.35 -8.86
CA GLU A 115 2.88 -10.78 -9.28
C GLU A 115 1.91 -10.69 -8.10
N ALA A 116 0.75 -10.10 -8.34
CA ALA A 116 -0.36 -10.16 -7.41
C ALA A 116 -1.69 -10.23 -8.15
N PHE A 117 -2.65 -10.88 -7.50
CA PHE A 117 -4.02 -11.01 -7.95
C PHE A 117 -4.92 -10.22 -7.00
N PHE A 118 -5.88 -9.51 -7.57
CA PHE A 118 -6.81 -8.67 -6.82
C PHE A 118 -8.23 -9.05 -7.23
N ASP A 119 -9.11 -9.18 -6.24
CA ASP A 119 -10.54 -9.40 -6.47
C ASP A 119 -11.36 -8.68 -5.40
N ASP A 120 -12.64 -8.45 -5.69
CA ASP A 120 -13.65 -7.99 -4.72
C ASP A 120 -13.34 -6.68 -3.97
N ILE A 121 -12.59 -5.77 -4.60
CA ILE A 121 -12.21 -4.47 -3.99
C ILE A 121 -13.46 -3.61 -3.72
N LYS A 122 -13.72 -3.35 -2.45
CA LYS A 122 -14.86 -2.55 -1.98
C LYS A 122 -14.39 -1.48 -1.01
N ILE A 123 -15.04 -0.32 -1.08
CA ILE A 123 -14.87 0.75 -0.09
C ILE A 123 -16.23 1.31 0.33
N GLY A 124 -16.41 1.47 1.64
CA GLY A 124 -17.69 1.87 2.20
C GLY A 124 -17.57 2.35 3.64
N LYS A 125 -18.69 2.82 4.18
CA LYS A 125 -18.77 3.27 5.59
C LYS A 125 -18.96 2.11 6.58
N ASN A 126 -19.43 0.97 6.09
CA ASN A 126 -19.74 -0.20 6.90
C ASN A 126 -18.76 -1.31 6.52
N LYS A 127 -18.37 -2.13 7.51
CA LYS A 127 -17.69 -3.40 7.24
C LYS A 127 -18.73 -4.34 6.65
N THR A 128 -18.63 -4.61 5.34
CA THR A 128 -19.44 -5.61 4.63
C THR A 128 -18.58 -6.82 4.34
#